data_AF-A0A016RV00-F1
#
_entry.id   AF-A0A016RV00-F1
#
_cell.length_a   1.000
_cell.length_b   1.000
_cell.length_c   1.000
_cell.angle_alpha   90.00
_cell.angle_beta   90.00
_cell.angle_gamma   90.00
#
_symmetry.space_group_name_H-M   'P 1'
#
loop_
_entity.id
_entity.type
_entity.pdbx_description
1 polymer ?
#
loop_
_entity_poly.entity_id
_entity_poly.type
_entity_poly.pdbx_seq_one_letter_code
_entity_poly.pdbx_strand_id
1 'polypeptide(L)'
;MLAANTKAELEQQVQTWQDRLVDFVLRLNVKKTEYLTTDKNEQGTVCVNGEELPRTNAFKYLGSFIRDDASLMTELNARINARWMKFRATSGIIYDRKISDNLKSKTYRTVMRPAAL
;
A
#
# COMPACT_ATOMS: atom_id res chain seq x y z
N MET A 1 8.36 -7.13 4.62
CA MET A 1 7.54 -7.93 3.70
C MET A 1 8.30 -9.22 3.47
N LEU A 2 7.67 -10.37 3.76
CA LEU A 2 8.23 -11.68 3.42
C LEU A 2 7.68 -12.08 2.05
N ALA A 3 8.52 -12.71 1.23
CA ALA A 3 8.16 -13.20 -0.08
C ALA A 3 8.87 -14.53 -0.29
N ALA A 4 8.14 -15.50 -0.81
CA ALA A 4 8.60 -16.86 -1.05
C ALA A 4 7.95 -17.38 -2.32
N ASN A 5 8.58 -18.38 -2.95
CA ASN A 5 8.04 -18.96 -4.18
C ASN A 5 7.02 -20.06 -3.93
N THR A 6 6.96 -20.56 -2.68
CA THR A 6 6.03 -21.61 -2.28
C THR A 6 5.37 -21.24 -0.96
N LYS A 7 4.12 -21.68 -0.78
CA LYS A 7 3.41 -21.59 0.50
C LYS A 7 4.24 -22.12 1.68
N ALA A 8 4.83 -23.31 1.56
CA ALA A 8 5.57 -23.94 2.65
C ALA A 8 6.79 -23.11 3.09
N GLU A 9 7.52 -22.54 2.12
CA GLU A 9 8.63 -21.64 2.39
C GLU A 9 8.15 -20.36 3.09
N LEU A 10 7.01 -19.79 2.66
CA LEU A 10 6.43 -18.61 3.31
C LEU A 10 6.07 -18.90 4.78
N GLU A 11 5.41 -20.02 5.05
CA GLU A 11 5.02 -20.44 6.40
C GLU A 11 6.26 -20.63 7.30
N GLN A 12 7.32 -21.27 6.77
CA GLN A 12 8.58 -21.43 7.48
C GLN A 12 9.27 -20.09 7.78
N GLN A 13 9.28 -19.16 6.81
CA GLN A 13 9.85 -17.83 7.01
C GLN A 13 9.08 -17.03 8.07
N VAL A 14 7.73 -17.09 8.04
CA VAL A 14 6.89 -16.41 9.04
C VAL A 14 7.14 -16.99 10.42
N GLN A 15 7.25 -18.30 10.56
CA GLN A 15 7.55 -18.94 11.85
C GLN A 15 8.92 -18.51 12.38
N THR A 16 9.95 -18.57 11.54
CA THR A 16 11.32 -18.13 11.90
C THR A 16 11.32 -16.66 12.35
N TRP A 17 10.56 -15.82 11.65
CA TRP A 17 10.45 -14.41 11.97
C TRP A 17 9.73 -14.19 13.30
N GLN A 18 8.68 -14.96 13.58
CA GLN A 18 7.96 -14.90 14.84
C GLN A 18 8.82 -15.35 16.02
N ASP A 19 9.56 -16.45 15.88
CA ASP A 19 10.49 -16.91 16.93
C ASP A 19 11.51 -15.81 17.24
N ARG A 20 12.02 -15.12 16.21
CA ARG A 20 12.92 -13.99 16.38
C ARG A 20 12.25 -12.77 17.05
N LEU A 21 10.96 -12.52 16.80
CA LEU A 21 10.24 -11.44 17.48
C LEU A 21 10.11 -11.67 18.98
N VAL A 22 10.02 -12.93 19.42
CA VAL A 22 9.94 -13.29 20.85
C VAL A 22 11.18 -12.80 21.61
N ASP A 23 12.37 -12.87 21.01
CA ASP A 23 13.61 -12.33 21.59
C ASP A 23 13.50 -10.83 21.93
N PHE A 24 12.65 -10.10 21.20
CA PHE A 24 12.40 -8.67 21.37
C PHE A 24 11.11 -8.38 22.14
N VAL A 25 10.44 -9.40 22.70
CA VAL A 25 9.14 -9.26 23.38
C VAL A 25 8.07 -8.68 22.45
N LEU A 26 8.20 -8.97 21.14
CA LEU A 26 7.23 -8.58 20.12
C LEU A 26 6.41 -9.79 19.68
N ARG A 27 5.18 -9.53 19.23
CA ARG A 27 4.28 -10.56 18.71
C ARG A 27 3.69 -10.12 17.38
N LEU A 28 3.65 -11.04 16.43
CA LEU A 28 2.96 -10.85 15.17
C LEU A 28 1.44 -10.69 15.40
N ASN A 29 0.84 -9.66 14.81
CA ASN A 29 -0.60 -9.46 14.86
C ASN A 29 -1.26 -10.16 13.66
N VAL A 30 -1.62 -11.43 13.85
CA VAL A 30 -2.24 -12.28 12.82
C VAL A 30 -3.48 -11.62 12.21
N LYS A 31 -4.30 -10.93 13.00
CA LYS A 31 -5.52 -10.23 12.52
C LYS A 31 -5.26 -9.07 11.57
N LYS A 32 -4.05 -8.49 11.59
CA LYS A 32 -3.61 -7.42 10.68
C LYS A 32 -2.71 -7.93 9.56
N THR A 33 -2.36 -9.21 9.58
CA THR A 33 -1.50 -9.84 8.59
C THR A 33 -2.38 -10.47 7.53
N GLU A 34 -2.07 -10.18 6.28
CA GLU A 34 -2.72 -10.75 5.10
C GLU A 34 -1.63 -11.34 4.21
N TYR A 35 -2.00 -12.24 3.31
CA TYR A 35 -1.10 -12.73 2.27
C TYR A 35 -1.69 -12.52 0.88
N LEU A 36 -0.81 -12.43 -0.10
CA LEU A 36 -1.14 -12.27 -1.51
C LEU A 36 -0.28 -13.26 -2.29
N THR A 37 -0.88 -13.91 -3.28
CA THR A 37 -0.17 -14.79 -4.23
C THR A 37 -0.47 -14.35 -5.65
N THR A 38 0.54 -14.42 -6.51
CA THR A 38 0.41 -14.16 -7.95
C THR A 38 -0.13 -15.37 -8.71
N ASP A 39 -0.06 -16.56 -8.11
CA ASP A 39 -0.60 -17.77 -8.72
C ASP A 39 -2.09 -17.93 -8.38
N LYS A 40 -2.92 -17.82 -9.42
CA LYS A 40 -4.37 -17.97 -9.32
C LYS A 40 -4.79 -19.43 -9.10
N ASN A 41 -3.92 -20.38 -9.46
CA ASN A 41 -4.18 -21.81 -9.32
C ASN A 41 -3.66 -22.38 -8.00
N GLU A 42 -2.96 -21.58 -7.20
CA GLU A 42 -2.47 -22.02 -5.90
C GLU A 42 -3.65 -22.27 -4.95
N GLN A 43 -3.81 -23.55 -4.59
CA GLN A 43 -4.85 -24.06 -3.71
C GLN A 43 -4.36 -24.11 -2.27
N GLY A 44 -5.26 -23.78 -1.34
CA GLY A 44 -5.01 -23.82 0.10
C GLY A 44 -4.76 -22.44 0.72
N THR A 45 -4.88 -22.40 2.04
CA THR A 45 -4.71 -21.18 2.86
C THR A 45 -3.36 -21.20 3.55
N VAL A 46 -2.68 -20.05 3.65
CA VAL A 46 -1.47 -19.91 4.46
C VAL A 46 -1.87 -19.87 5.94
N CYS A 47 -1.29 -20.73 6.76
CA CYS A 47 -1.58 -20.80 8.19
C CYS A 47 -0.39 -20.32 9.03
N VAL A 48 -0.65 -19.53 10.06
CA VAL A 48 0.35 -19.06 11.02
C VAL A 48 -0.14 -19.40 12.43
N ASN A 49 0.60 -20.25 13.16
CA ASN A 49 0.19 -20.81 14.46
C ASN A 49 -1.19 -21.50 14.46
N GLY A 50 -1.58 -22.11 13.33
CA GLY A 50 -2.89 -22.75 13.18
C GLY A 50 -4.04 -21.78 12.92
N GLU A 51 -3.79 -20.47 12.84
CA GLU A 51 -4.77 -19.49 12.34
C GLU A 51 -4.56 -19.27 10.83
N GLU A 52 -5.64 -19.35 10.07
CA GLU A 52 -5.64 -19.06 8.64
C GLU A 52 -5.50 -17.56 8.37
N LEU A 53 -4.50 -17.18 7.57
CA LEU A 53 -4.35 -15.80 7.14
C LEU A 53 -5.37 -15.48 6.04
N PRO A 54 -5.98 -14.28 6.05
CA PRO A 54 -6.82 -13.84 4.94
C PRO A 54 -5.98 -13.65 3.66
N ARG A 55 -6.44 -14.24 2.56
CA ARG A 55 -5.93 -13.99 1.20
C ARG A 55 -6.52 -12.69 0.67
N THR A 56 -5.69 -11.79 0.15
CA THR A 56 -6.12 -10.56 -0.52
C THR A 56 -5.59 -10.48 -1.94
N ASN A 57 -6.34 -9.80 -2.82
CA ASN A 57 -5.94 -9.53 -4.20
C ASN A 57 -5.15 -8.21 -4.33
N ALA A 58 -5.29 -7.34 -3.34
CA ALA A 58 -4.63 -6.04 -3.32
C ALA A 58 -4.20 -5.69 -1.89
N PHE A 59 -2.91 -5.44 -1.71
CA PHE A 59 -2.33 -5.07 -0.43
C PHE A 59 -1.76 -3.65 -0.49
N LYS A 60 -2.08 -2.82 0.51
CA LYS A 60 -1.53 -1.47 0.62
C LYS A 60 -0.29 -1.48 1.52
N TYR A 61 0.87 -1.20 0.94
CA TYR A 61 2.13 -1.12 1.67
C TYR A 61 2.75 0.29 1.55
N LEU A 62 2.93 0.95 2.70
CA LEU A 62 3.53 2.29 2.81
C LEU A 62 2.93 3.35 1.85
N GLY A 63 1.66 3.19 1.46
CA GLY A 63 0.96 4.10 0.54
C GLY A 63 0.81 3.58 -0.88
N SER A 64 1.63 2.62 -1.31
CA SER A 64 1.55 1.96 -2.62
C SER A 64 0.68 0.71 -2.58
N PHE A 65 0.13 0.32 -3.72
CA PHE A 65 -0.72 -0.88 -3.83
C PHE A 65 0.03 -1.96 -4.59
N ILE A 66 0.11 -3.14 -3.98
CA ILE A 66 0.63 -4.37 -4.61
C ILE A 66 -0.59 -5.21 -4.97
N ARG A 67 -0.69 -5.64 -6.23
CA ARG A 67 -1.81 -6.46 -6.72
C ARG A 67 -1.33 -7.77 -7.31
N ASP A 68 -2.16 -8.79 -7.19
CA ASP A 68 -1.93 -10.12 -7.76
C ASP A 68 -1.88 -10.13 -9.29
N ASP A 69 -2.65 -9.25 -9.93
CA ASP A 69 -2.72 -9.05 -11.38
C ASP A 69 -1.63 -8.14 -11.95
N ALA A 70 -0.68 -7.71 -11.11
CA ALA A 70 0.35 -6.72 -11.44
C ALA A 70 -0.19 -5.39 -12.00
N SER A 71 -1.48 -5.10 -11.80
CA SER A 71 -2.11 -3.90 -12.33
C SER A 71 -1.71 -2.66 -11.51
N LEU A 72 -1.20 -1.65 -12.20
CA LEU A 72 -0.90 -0.35 -11.59
C LEU A 72 -2.12 0.57 -11.50
N MET A 73 -3.26 0.17 -12.09
CA MET A 73 -4.41 1.06 -12.26
C MET A 73 -4.98 1.54 -10.92
N THR A 74 -4.98 0.72 -9.89
CA THR A 74 -5.47 1.12 -8.55
C THR A 74 -4.60 2.20 -7.94
N GLU A 75 -3.28 2.05 -8.01
CA GLU A 75 -2.36 3.06 -7.49
C GLU A 75 -2.41 4.35 -8.30
N LEU A 76 -2.43 4.25 -9.64
CA LEU A 76 -2.56 5.41 -10.52
C LEU A 76 -3.85 6.19 -10.24
N ASN A 77 -4.98 5.49 -10.13
CA ASN A 77 -6.26 6.13 -9.81
C ASN A 77 -6.24 6.78 -8.42
N ALA A 78 -5.64 6.14 -7.42
CA ALA A 78 -5.50 6.73 -6.09
C ALA A 78 -4.69 8.03 -6.11
N ARG A 79 -3.55 8.07 -6.83
CA ARG A 79 -2.70 9.27 -6.97
C ARG A 79 -3.39 10.37 -7.78
N ILE A 80 -4.05 10.02 -8.89
CA ILE A 80 -4.85 10.95 -9.69
C ILE A 80 -5.95 11.58 -8.83
N ASN A 81 -6.67 10.78 -8.04
CA ASN A 81 -7.69 11.28 -7.14
C ASN A 81 -7.11 12.17 -6.04
N ALA A 82 -5.98 11.79 -5.44
CA ALA A 82 -5.30 12.61 -4.44
C ALA A 82 -4.90 13.98 -5.01
N ARG A 83 -4.31 14.01 -6.21
CA ARG A 83 -3.99 15.25 -6.93
C ARG A 83 -5.25 16.08 -7.19
N TRP A 84 -6.32 15.47 -7.68
CA TRP A 84 -7.60 16.15 -7.93
C TRP A 84 -8.19 16.77 -6.66
N MET A 85 -8.13 16.07 -5.52
CA MET A 85 -8.59 16.59 -4.23
C MET A 85 -7.77 17.82 -3.80
N LYS A 86 -6.44 17.76 -3.94
CA LYS A 86 -5.55 18.91 -3.66
C LYS A 86 -5.84 20.09 -4.58
N PHE A 87 -6.07 19.83 -5.86
CA PHE A 87 -6.45 20.86 -6.83
C PHE A 87 -7.78 21.52 -6.45
N ARG A 88 -8.83 20.74 -6.16
CA ARG A 88 -10.14 21.28 -5.74
C ARG A 88 -10.02 22.16 -4.49
N ALA A 89 -9.28 21.71 -3.49
CA ALA A 89 -9.06 22.45 -2.25
C ALA A 89 -8.31 23.80 -2.45
N THR A 90 -7.52 23.92 -3.52
CA THR A 90 -6.73 25.13 -3.81
C THR A 90 -7.22 25.89 -5.05
N SER A 91 -8.35 25.47 -5.62
CA SER A 91 -8.92 26.03 -6.84
C SER A 91 -9.17 27.54 -6.73
N GLY A 92 -9.64 28.02 -5.58
CA GLY A 92 -9.82 29.45 -5.31
C GLY A 92 -8.51 30.24 -5.46
N ILE A 93 -7.38 29.70 -5.03
CA ILE A 93 -6.06 30.35 -5.19
C ILE A 93 -5.65 30.41 -6.65
N ILE A 94 -5.90 29.33 -7.40
CA ILE A 94 -5.48 29.18 -8.79
C ILE A 94 -6.30 30.05 -9.73
N TYR A 95 -7.63 30.05 -9.56
CA TYR A 95 -8.55 30.74 -10.46
C TYR A 95 -8.76 32.21 -10.12
N ASP A 96 -8.43 32.68 -8.91
CA ASP A 96 -8.56 34.09 -8.57
C ASP A 96 -7.56 34.95 -9.34
N ARG A 97 -8.08 35.92 -10.10
CA ARG A 97 -7.29 36.88 -10.88
C ARG A 97 -6.53 37.88 -10.01
N LYS A 98 -6.96 38.10 -8.76
CA LYS A 98 -6.31 39.03 -7.81
C LYS A 98 -5.04 38.45 -7.19
N ILE A 99 -4.86 37.13 -7.29
CA ILE A 99 -3.71 36.43 -6.72
C ILE A 99 -2.55 36.41 -7.72
N SER A 100 -1.35 36.72 -7.23
CA SER A 100 -0.13 36.74 -8.05
C SER A 100 0.27 35.35 -8.54
N ASP A 101 0.84 35.31 -9.74
CA ASP A 101 1.28 34.05 -10.37
C ASP A 101 2.37 33.34 -9.57
N ASN A 102 3.19 34.08 -8.82
CA ASN A 102 4.19 33.49 -7.93
C ASN A 102 3.54 32.63 -6.84
N LEU A 103 2.45 33.10 -6.22
CA LEU A 103 1.75 32.34 -5.18
C LEU A 103 1.06 31.11 -5.78
N LYS A 104 0.46 31.24 -6.97
CA LYS A 104 -0.13 30.11 -7.71
C LYS A 104 0.91 29.04 -8.04
N SER A 105 2.06 29.46 -8.55
CA SER A 105 3.19 28.58 -8.89
C SER A 105 3.74 27.87 -7.65
N LYS A 106 3.91 28.58 -6.52
CA LYS A 106 4.30 27.97 -5.24
C LYS A 106 3.28 26.93 -4.79
N THR A 107 1.99 27.28 -4.80
CA THR A 107 0.89 26.38 -4.41
C THR A 107 0.87 25.10 -5.26
N TYR A 108 1.04 25.23 -6.58
CA TYR A 108 1.14 24.08 -7.46
C TYR A 108 2.32 23.16 -7.08
N ARG A 109 3.52 23.73 -6.89
CA ARG A 109 4.75 22.97 -6.58
C ARG A 109 4.69 22.29 -5.21
N THR A 110 4.09 22.91 -4.21
CA THR A 110 4.10 22.41 -2.82
C THR A 110 2.89 21.55 -2.46
N VAL A 111 1.72 21.82 -3.03
CA VAL A 111 0.47 21.14 -2.62
C VAL A 111 0.00 20.13 -3.65
N MET A 112 0.07 20.46 -4.95
CA MET A 112 -0.48 19.60 -6.00
C MET A 112 0.53 18.62 -6.58
N ARG A 113 1.74 19.09 -6.91
CA ARG A 113 2.79 18.26 -7.53
C ARG A 113 3.15 17.04 -6.67
N PRO A 114 3.34 17.15 -5.35
CA PRO A 114 3.72 15.99 -4.54
C PRO A 114 2.64 14.92 -4.47
N ALA A 115 1.36 15.29 -4.59
CA ALA A 115 0.24 14.34 -4.56
C ALA A 115 0.12 13.50 -5.86
N ALA A 116 0.83 13.89 -6.91
CA ALA A 116 0.88 13.19 -8.19
C ALA A 116 2.11 12.27 -8.33
N LEU A 117 3.12 12.45 -7.45
CA LEU A 117 4.39 11.71 -7.45
C LEU A 117 4.30 10.39 -6.68
#